data_AF-A0A168NSC9-F1
#
_entry.id   AF-A0A168NSC9-F1
#
_cell.length_a   1.000
_cell.length_b   1.000
_cell.length_c   1.000
_cell.angle_alpha   90.00
_cell.angle_beta   90.00
_cell.angle_gamma   90.00
#
_symmetry.space_group_name_H-M   'P 1'
#
loop_
_entity.id
_entity.type
_entity.pdbx_description
1 polymer ?
#
loop_
_entity_poly.entity_id
_entity_poly.type
_entity_poly.pdbx_seq_one_letter_code
_entity_poly.pdbx_strand_id
1 'polypeptide(L)' 'NLSHVPCKFYKQGTCTAGANCTFSHSSDLSSESAVCKYFVKGNCKFGTKCALLHTM' A
#
# COMPACT_ATOMS: atom_id res chain seq x y z
N ASN A 1 -15.78 15.22 1.17
CA ASN A 1 -15.44 13.81 0.87
C ASN A 1 -14.12 13.51 1.54
N LEU A 2 -14.08 12.59 2.51
CA LEU A 2 -12.90 12.31 3.36
C LEU A 2 -12.12 11.08 2.87
N SER A 3 -12.23 10.77 1.58
CA SER A 3 -11.63 9.61 0.89
C SER A 3 -10.10 9.56 0.92
N HIS A 4 -9.44 10.64 1.37
CA HIS A 4 -7.99 10.68 1.63
C HIS A 4 -7.62 10.28 3.08
N VAL A 5 -8.57 10.30 4.01
CA VAL A 5 -8.32 9.97 5.42
C VAL A 5 -8.48 8.46 5.61
N PRO A 6 -7.43 7.72 6.00
CA PRO A 6 -7.49 6.27 6.15
C PRO A 6 -8.41 5.87 7.31
N CYS A 7 -9.25 4.87 7.07
CA CYS A 7 -10.18 4.37 8.07
C CYS A 7 -9.43 3.55 9.14
N LYS A 8 -9.41 4.08 10.37
CA LYS A 8 -8.79 3.41 11.53
C LYS A 8 -9.44 2.05 11.83
N PHE A 9 -10.77 1.96 11.71
CA PHE A 9 -11.52 0.71 11.93
C PHE A 9 -11.25 -0.33 10.84
N TYR A 10 -11.05 0.11 9.59
CA TYR A 10 -10.71 -0.81 8.49
C TYR A 10 -9.31 -1.38 8.66
N LYS A 11 -8.34 -0.54 9.05
CA LYS A 11 -6.99 -0.99 9.42
C LYS A 11 -7.00 -2.00 10.57
N GLN A 12 -7.97 -1.90 11.47
CA GLN A 12 -8.15 -2.79 12.61
C GLN A 12 -9.04 -4.00 12.32
N GLY A 13 -9.60 -4.11 11.09
CA GLY A 13 -10.49 -5.20 10.69
C GLY A 13 -11.89 -5.14 11.30
N THR A 14 -12.26 -4.04 11.96
CA THR A 14 -13.53 -3.86 12.68
C THR A 14 -14.51 -2.93 11.96
N CYS A 15 -14.18 -2.49 10.74
CA CYS A 15 -15.08 -1.61 9.99
C CYS A 15 -16.30 -2.35 9.45
N THR A 16 -17.49 -1.91 9.87
CA THR A 16 -18.79 -2.43 9.40
C THR A 16 -19.37 -1.65 8.22
N ALA A 17 -18.77 -0.50 7.86
CA ALA A 17 -19.28 0.37 6.80
C ALA A 17 -19.00 -0.13 5.37
N GLY A 18 -18.12 -1.13 5.20
CA GLY A 18 -17.82 -1.75 3.91
C GLY A 18 -17.44 -0.72 2.83
N ALA A 19 -18.06 -0.81 1.65
CA ALA A 19 -17.81 0.11 0.54
C ALA A 19 -18.43 1.52 0.71
N ASN A 20 -19.30 1.71 1.71
CA ASN A 20 -19.96 2.99 1.99
C ASN A 20 -19.23 3.82 3.05
N CYS A 21 -18.02 3.42 3.45
CA CYS A 21 -17.29 4.17 4.44
C CYS A 21 -16.85 5.52 3.88
N THR A 22 -17.07 6.57 4.66
CA THR A 22 -16.67 7.95 4.33
C THR A 22 -15.15 8.14 4.37
N PHE A 23 -14.44 7.19 4.97
CA PHE A 23 -13.00 7.14 5.12
C PHE A 23 -12.39 6.14 4.13
N SER A 24 -11.13 6.35 3.77
CA SER A 24 -10.41 5.51 2.82
C SER A 24 -10.22 4.10 3.38
N HIS A 25 -10.81 3.12 2.70
CA HIS A 25 -10.54 1.69 2.87
C HIS A 25 -9.40 1.22 1.96
N SER A 26 -8.65 2.14 1.35
CA SER A 26 -7.43 1.77 0.65
C SER A 26 -6.42 1.29 1.69
N SER A 27 -6.25 -0.02 1.75
CA SER A 27 -5.12 -0.67 2.41
C SER A 27 -3.85 -0.45 1.59
N ASP A 28 -3.52 0.80 1.26
CA ASP A 28 -2.32 1.20 0.50
C ASP A 28 -1.00 0.92 1.26
N LEU A 29 -1.10 0.18 2.38
CA LEU A 29 0.03 -0.47 3.01
C LEU A 29 0.36 -1.84 2.39
N SER A 30 -0.44 -2.34 1.44
CA SER A 30 -0.22 -3.63 0.78
C SER A 30 -0.06 -3.47 -0.73
N SER A 31 1.17 -3.68 -1.18
CA SER A 31 1.56 -4.24 -2.48
C SER A 31 1.81 -3.33 -3.67
N GLU A 32 1.12 -2.21 -3.91
CA GLU A 32 1.46 -1.37 -5.10
C GLU A 32 2.77 -0.58 -4.93
N SER A 33 3.17 -0.31 -3.69
CA SER A 33 4.45 0.32 -3.34
C SER A 33 5.48 -0.67 -2.79
N ALA A 34 5.16 -1.96 -2.72
CA ALA A 34 6.13 -2.99 -2.36
C ALA A 34 7.12 -3.23 -3.49
N VAL A 35 6.73 -3.06 -4.76
CA VAL A 35 7.65 -3.25 -5.88
C VAL A 35 8.67 -2.10 -5.93
N CYS A 36 9.95 -2.47 -5.97
CA CYS A 36 11.03 -1.52 -6.03
C CYS A 36 10.99 -0.77 -7.37
N LYS A 37 10.53 0.49 -7.33
CA LYS A 37 10.51 1.39 -8.50
C LYS A 37 11.88 1.52 -9.16
N TYR A 38 12.97 1.44 -8.38
CA TYR A 38 14.34 1.46 -8.91
C TYR A 38 14.72 0.17 -9.61
N PHE A 39 14.21 -0.99 -9.17
CA PHE A 39 14.44 -2.27 -9.83
C PHE A 39 13.72 -2.35 -11.16
N VAL A 40 12.45 -1.93 -11.19
CA VAL A 40 11.66 -1.80 -12.44
C VAL A 40 12.35 -0.87 -13.44
N LYS A 41 13.03 0.18 -12.94
CA LYS A 41 13.80 1.13 -13.75
C LYS A 41 15.25 0.67 -14.03
N GLY A 42 15.66 -0.51 -13.54
CA GLY A 42 17.01 -1.06 -13.73
C GLY A 42 18.14 -0.37 -12.97
N ASN A 43 17.83 0.51 -12.01
CA ASN A 43 18.80 1.33 -11.28
C ASN A 43 18.80 1.05 -9.76
N CYS A 44 18.35 -0.14 -9.33
CA CYS A 44 18.34 -0.47 -7.91
C CYS A 44 19.76 -0.80 -7.40
N LYS A 45 20.30 0.10 -6.58
CA LYS A 45 21.64 0.01 -5.98
C LYS A 45 21.74 -0.98 -4.81
N PHE A 46 20.60 -1.50 -4.34
CA PHE A 46 20.52 -2.41 -3.19
C PHE A 46 20.46 -3.89 -3.59
N GLY A 47 20.24 -4.20 -4.88
CA GLY A 47 20.21 -5.57 -5.40
C GLY A 47 19.29 -6.49 -4.58
N THR A 48 19.79 -7.67 -4.21
CA THR A 48 19.05 -8.66 -3.41
C THR A 48 18.76 -8.24 -1.96
N LYS A 49 19.37 -7.14 -1.49
CA LYS A 49 19.19 -6.61 -0.13
C LYS A 49 18.21 -5.44 -0.08
N CYS A 50 17.47 -5.21 -1.16
CA CYS A 50 16.50 -4.13 -1.19
C CYS A 50 15.35 -4.41 -0.22
N ALA A 51 14.95 -3.40 0.54
CA ALA A 51 13.78 -3.46 1.43
C ALA A 51 12.44 -3.52 0.65
N LEU A 52 12.51 -3.34 -0.68
CA LEU A 52 11.39 -3.38 -1.60
C LEU A 52 11.49 -4.63 -2.48
N LEU A 53 10.34 -5.15 -2.88
CA LEU A 53 10.15 -6.36 -3.68
C LEU A 53 10.71 -6.19 -5.10
N HIS A 54 11.59 -7.10 -5.52
CA HIS A 54 12.14 -7.17 -6.87
C HIS A 54 11.45 -8.31 -7.64
N THR A 55 10.25 -8.05 -8.19
CA THR A 55 9.55 -9.02 -9.04
C THR A 55 9.92 -8.76 -10.50
N MET A 56 10.34 -9.80 -11.22
CA MET A 56 10.57 -9.74 -12.68
C MET A 56 9.30 -9.45 -13.46
#